data_AF-A0AAV7CKK7-F1
#
_entry.id   AF-A0AAV7CKK7-F1
#
_cell.length_a   1.000
_cell.length_b   1.000
_cell.length_c   1.000
_cell.angle_alpha   90.00
_cell.angle_beta   90.00
_cell.angle_gamma   90.00
#
_symmetry.space_group_name_H-M   'P 1'
#
loop_
_entity.id
_entity.type
_entity.pdbx_description
1 polymer ?
#
loop_
_entity_poly.entity_id
_entity_poly.type
_entity_poly.pdbx_seq_one_letter_code
_entity_poly.pdbx_strand_id
1 'polypeptide(L)'
;MRVNRKLCFVVAVLVPMSFFCFHMWTKSDKVVAVWNREAPEDLLDNSPLQPLEKYAGISLKWKSEVLELLPKSNCKCEAETTLDIPFRQELIGKPYAVNFTASMVPLGIDETHKRRELEYKKFLMRSYSPADKIIVAEANSPLQYPLQGVEVRPLKTILIPGLGLLDLKKKQNYEVSLSCTLGTLNVAAEVDSVTIKGAGEKQITLSSSLLDNLNRQLQLVSYSNTVFNPNTADTVQFQSDGHTATFTIKVRHPTIPKLYDMGPTKSKYNISSLVTIATKTFLRYDKLQDLIDSIRKFYPTITIIIADDSEKPQKIEGPFIEHYIMPFRKGWFAGRNLAVSQVSTKYVLWVDDDFIFCPQTKIEKLVDVLEKTSLDLVGGAVREVTGYYTTYRQIINVIPGDKEGDCLKTLQGYHHIIEGFPNCVVADGVVNFFLGRTDKILKVGFDPQLSVVAHLEFFIDGLGALHVGSCDDVVVDHASKIQLPWSKTKTDKEYSKFRYPKSSHAVTSQHKLFYFKNRLKCMTGN
;
A
#
# COMPACT_ATOMS: atom_id res chain seq x y z
N MET A 1 46.61 29.18 -44.48
CA MET A 1 46.62 28.08 -43.49
C MET A 1 45.70 26.96 -43.98
N ARG A 2 46.27 25.82 -44.42
CA ARG A 2 45.49 24.64 -44.83
C ARG A 2 45.06 23.89 -43.57
N VAL A 3 43.81 24.08 -43.14
CA VAL A 3 43.22 23.29 -42.05
C VAL A 3 43.05 21.85 -42.55
N ASN A 4 43.69 20.91 -41.86
CA ASN A 4 43.75 19.51 -42.24
C ASN A 4 42.36 18.87 -42.04
N ARG A 5 41.65 18.57 -43.14
CA ARG A 5 40.27 18.01 -43.15
C ARG A 5 40.08 16.81 -42.22
N LYS A 6 41.12 15.98 -42.04
CA LYS A 6 41.09 14.82 -41.13
C LYS A 6 40.99 15.23 -39.66
N LEU A 7 41.64 16.33 -39.27
CA LEU A 7 41.61 16.84 -37.90
C LEU A 7 40.21 17.41 -37.55
N CYS A 8 39.58 18.13 -38.49
CA CYS A 8 38.21 18.62 -38.31
C CYS A 8 37.19 17.48 -38.17
N PHE A 9 37.35 16.39 -38.92
CA PHE A 9 36.45 15.24 -38.84
C PHE A 9 36.58 14.49 -37.50
N VAL A 10 37.81 14.33 -37.01
CA VAL A 10 38.09 13.71 -35.70
C VAL A 10 37.52 14.55 -34.56
N VAL A 11 37.70 15.88 -34.59
CA VAL A 11 37.11 16.78 -33.58
C VAL A 11 35.59 16.79 -33.67
N ALA A 12 35.01 16.80 -34.88
CA ALA A 12 33.56 16.80 -35.07
C ALA A 12 32.86 15.51 -34.62
N VAL A 13 33.58 14.39 -34.49
CA VAL A 13 33.02 13.11 -33.99
C VAL A 13 33.37 12.91 -32.51
N LEU A 14 34.61 13.14 -32.11
CA LEU A 14 35.05 12.89 -30.73
C LEU A 14 34.47 13.89 -29.74
N VAL A 15 34.30 15.17 -30.11
CA VAL A 15 33.73 16.16 -29.19
C VAL A 15 32.28 15.82 -28.84
N PRO A 16 31.33 15.63 -29.77
CA PRO A 16 29.98 15.23 -29.41
C PRO A 16 29.91 13.84 -28.77
N MET A 17 30.79 12.88 -29.13
CA MET A 17 30.83 11.59 -28.44
C MET A 17 31.34 11.71 -27.01
N SER A 18 32.31 12.60 -26.75
CA SER A 18 32.81 12.91 -25.41
C SER A 18 31.79 13.71 -24.59
N PHE A 19 31.05 14.64 -25.20
CA PHE A 19 29.92 15.32 -24.56
C PHE A 19 28.77 14.36 -24.28
N PHE A 20 28.49 13.39 -25.15
CA PHE A 20 27.51 12.34 -24.90
C PHE A 20 27.95 11.41 -23.78
N CYS A 21 29.21 10.97 -23.77
CA CYS A 21 29.78 10.19 -22.67
C CYS A 21 29.79 10.98 -21.36
N PHE A 22 30.15 12.27 -21.40
CA PHE A 22 30.13 13.15 -20.24
C PHE A 22 28.69 13.42 -19.77
N HIS A 23 27.72 13.54 -20.66
CA HIS A 23 26.30 13.73 -20.31
C HIS A 23 25.68 12.44 -19.73
N MET A 24 26.06 11.29 -20.26
CA MET A 24 25.74 9.97 -19.70
C MET A 24 26.39 9.76 -18.32
N TRP A 25 27.61 10.28 -18.11
CA TRP A 25 28.33 10.17 -16.83
C TRP A 25 27.87 11.21 -15.79
N THR A 26 27.33 12.36 -16.22
CA THR A 26 26.87 13.45 -15.34
C THR A 26 25.40 13.36 -14.96
N LYS A 27 24.64 12.39 -15.48
CA LYS A 27 23.39 11.95 -14.83
C LYS A 27 23.78 11.25 -13.53
N SER A 28 24.08 12.03 -12.50
CA SER A 28 24.12 11.52 -11.14
C SER A 28 22.76 10.91 -10.87
N ASP A 29 22.73 9.61 -10.64
CA ASP A 29 21.52 8.95 -10.18
C ASP A 29 21.06 9.67 -8.92
N LYS A 30 19.82 10.15 -8.94
CA LYS A 30 19.25 10.78 -7.75
C LYS A 30 19.19 9.69 -6.68
N VAL A 31 19.68 9.99 -5.49
CA VAL A 31 19.51 9.14 -4.31
C VAL A 31 18.35 9.73 -3.52
N VAL A 32 17.33 8.93 -3.25
CA VAL A 32 16.08 9.40 -2.63
C VAL A 32 15.76 8.54 -1.42
N ALA A 33 15.39 9.21 -0.32
CA ALA A 33 14.82 8.57 0.86
C ALA A 33 13.44 8.00 0.51
N VAL A 34 13.33 6.68 0.39
CA VAL A 34 12.06 6.00 0.12
C VAL A 34 11.38 5.64 1.43
N TRP A 35 11.18 6.65 2.27
CA TRP A 35 10.53 6.55 3.57
C TRP A 35 9.82 7.87 3.88
N ASN A 36 8.55 7.80 4.28
CA ASN A 36 7.87 8.90 4.95
C ASN A 36 8.53 9.16 6.32
N ARG A 37 9.45 10.14 6.40
CA ARG A 37 10.11 10.57 7.66
C ARG A 37 9.13 11.10 8.73
N GLU A 38 7.86 11.22 8.39
CA GLU A 38 6.78 11.74 9.23
C GLU A 38 5.70 10.68 9.48
N ALA A 39 6.04 9.54 10.10
CA ALA A 39 5.07 9.00 11.05
C ALA A 39 5.39 9.71 12.35
N PRO A 40 4.76 10.86 12.63
CA PRO A 40 5.15 11.62 13.81
C PRO A 40 4.78 10.78 15.04
N GLU A 41 5.60 10.91 16.08
CA GLU A 41 5.22 10.52 17.44
C GLU A 41 3.86 11.16 17.83
N ASP A 42 3.43 12.22 17.11
CA ASP A 42 2.17 12.96 17.20
C ASP A 42 0.92 12.30 16.57
N LEU A 43 0.98 11.07 16.04
CA LEU A 43 -0.27 10.40 15.59
C LEU A 43 -1.29 10.17 16.73
N LEU A 44 -0.83 10.31 17.97
CA LEU A 44 -1.63 10.30 19.21
C LEU A 44 -1.70 11.69 19.87
N ASP A 45 -1.15 12.73 19.24
CA ASP A 45 -1.19 14.08 19.78
C ASP A 45 -2.60 14.66 19.60
N ASN A 46 -3.33 14.67 20.72
CA ASN A 46 -4.66 15.28 20.80
C ASN A 46 -4.58 16.79 21.03
N SER A 47 -3.40 17.43 20.97
CA SER A 47 -3.25 18.88 21.13
C SER A 47 -4.20 19.72 20.27
N PRO A 48 -4.52 19.37 18.99
CA PRO A 48 -5.50 20.10 18.19
C PRO A 48 -6.95 20.01 18.72
N LEU A 49 -7.21 19.04 19.60
CA LEU A 49 -8.50 18.79 20.27
C LEU A 49 -8.50 19.28 21.72
N GLN A 50 -7.35 19.73 22.25
CA GLN A 50 -7.28 20.24 23.61
C GLN A 50 -7.70 21.72 23.64
N PRO A 51 -8.50 22.13 24.64
CA PRO A 51 -8.89 23.53 24.76
C PRO A 51 -7.65 24.37 25.08
N LEU A 52 -7.38 25.39 24.26
CA LEU A 52 -6.39 26.43 24.57
C LEU A 52 -6.62 26.95 26.00
N GLU A 53 -5.56 27.01 26.83
CA GLU A 53 -5.62 27.46 28.23
C GLU A 53 -6.35 28.81 28.37
N LYS A 54 -6.24 29.68 27.36
CA LYS A 54 -6.95 30.96 27.26
C LYS A 54 -8.45 30.87 27.53
N TYR A 55 -9.09 29.75 27.20
CA TYR A 55 -10.54 29.59 27.30
C TYR A 55 -11.00 28.79 28.53
N ALA A 56 -10.08 28.40 29.43
CA ALA A 56 -10.41 27.57 30.60
C ALA A 56 -11.40 28.24 31.57
N GLY A 57 -11.48 29.58 31.60
CA GLY A 57 -12.38 30.35 32.46
C GLY A 57 -13.79 30.61 31.88
N ILE A 58 -14.09 30.15 30.66
CA ILE A 58 -15.38 30.40 30.01
C ILE A 58 -16.38 29.30 30.42
N SER A 59 -17.50 29.72 31.00
CA SER A 59 -18.59 28.83 31.43
C SER A 59 -19.30 28.18 30.23
N LEU A 60 -19.59 26.89 30.36
CA LEU A 60 -20.24 26.08 29.33
C LEU A 60 -21.11 24.98 29.96
N LYS A 61 -22.12 24.56 29.22
CA LYS A 61 -23.03 23.46 29.58
C LYS A 61 -22.94 22.33 28.55
N TRP A 62 -22.51 21.15 28.99
CA TRP A 62 -22.37 19.97 28.13
C TRP A 62 -23.72 19.41 27.66
N LYS A 63 -23.77 18.95 26.41
CA LYS A 63 -24.90 18.22 25.83
C LYS A 63 -24.60 16.73 25.84
N SER A 64 -25.23 16.00 26.76
CA SER A 64 -25.02 14.55 26.94
C SER A 64 -25.27 13.76 25.66
N GLU A 65 -26.32 14.11 24.92
CA GLU A 65 -26.71 13.47 23.65
C GLU A 65 -25.61 13.50 22.58
N VAL A 66 -24.80 14.56 22.52
CA VAL A 66 -23.69 14.67 21.55
C VAL A 66 -22.42 14.02 22.10
N LEU A 67 -22.16 14.17 23.40
CA LEU A 67 -21.01 13.54 24.07
C LEU A 67 -21.03 12.02 23.96
N GLU A 68 -22.21 11.39 24.01
CA GLU A 68 -22.36 9.94 23.85
C GLU A 68 -21.98 9.45 22.44
N LEU A 69 -22.10 10.31 21.44
CA LEU A 69 -21.77 10.00 20.04
C LEU A 69 -20.28 10.17 19.71
N LEU A 70 -19.57 10.98 20.50
CA LEU A 70 -18.16 11.27 20.28
C LEU A 70 -17.26 10.07 20.62
N PRO A 71 -16.07 9.97 20.00
CA PRO A 71 -15.13 8.90 20.27
C PRO A 71 -14.66 8.95 21.73
N LYS A 72 -14.79 7.82 22.45
CA LYS A 72 -14.26 7.65 23.81
C LYS A 72 -12.79 7.23 23.73
N SER A 73 -11.94 7.78 24.60
CA SER A 73 -10.50 7.51 24.64
C SER A 73 -10.15 6.05 24.94
N ASN A 74 -11.00 5.35 25.68
CA ASN A 74 -10.87 3.92 25.97
C ASN A 74 -12.11 3.18 25.47
N CYS A 75 -11.94 2.27 24.52
CA CYS A 75 -13.00 1.39 24.07
C CYS A 75 -12.98 0.08 24.86
N LYS A 76 -14.17 -0.36 25.28
CA LYS A 76 -14.42 -1.71 25.81
C LYS A 76 -15.67 -2.23 25.14
N CYS A 77 -15.66 -3.51 24.79
CA CYS A 77 -16.86 -4.19 24.32
C CYS A 77 -17.61 -4.72 25.54
N GLU A 78 -18.87 -4.32 25.67
CA GLU A 78 -19.79 -4.83 26.68
C GLU A 78 -20.93 -5.55 25.94
N ALA A 79 -21.32 -6.72 26.42
CA ALA A 79 -22.48 -7.41 25.86
C ALA A 79 -23.74 -6.67 26.29
N GLU A 80 -24.59 -6.29 25.33
CA GLU A 80 -25.85 -5.62 25.66
C GLU A 80 -26.70 -6.48 26.59
N THR A 81 -27.12 -5.92 27.72
CA THR A 81 -28.15 -6.51 28.57
C THR A 81 -29.47 -6.45 27.82
N THR A 82 -29.95 -7.60 27.36
CA THR A 82 -31.18 -7.65 26.59
C THR A 82 -32.32 -8.29 27.37
N LEU A 83 -33.55 -7.86 27.10
CA LEU A 83 -34.78 -8.44 27.66
C LEU A 83 -34.85 -9.93 27.35
N ASP A 84 -35.21 -10.73 28.36
CA ASP A 84 -35.27 -12.19 28.28
C ASP A 84 -36.54 -12.60 27.52
N ILE A 85 -36.39 -12.85 26.22
CA ILE A 85 -37.49 -13.28 25.33
C ILE A 85 -37.34 -14.78 25.09
N PRO A 86 -38.39 -15.59 25.28
CA PRO A 86 -38.34 -17.03 25.03
C PRO A 86 -37.95 -17.33 23.58
N PHE A 87 -37.13 -18.37 23.38
CA PHE A 87 -36.60 -18.86 22.09
C PHE A 87 -35.61 -17.93 21.35
N ARG A 88 -35.15 -16.83 21.96
CA ARG A 88 -34.17 -15.94 21.32
C ARG A 88 -32.83 -16.62 21.04
N GLN A 89 -32.41 -17.52 21.93
CA GLN A 89 -31.11 -18.18 21.82
C GLN A 89 -31.04 -19.11 20.60
N GLU A 90 -32.12 -19.81 20.25
CA GLU A 90 -32.20 -20.63 19.04
C GLU A 90 -32.30 -19.79 17.74
N LEU A 91 -32.87 -18.59 17.80
CA LEU A 91 -33.15 -17.78 16.61
C LEU A 91 -32.05 -16.75 16.26
N ILE A 92 -31.42 -16.12 17.26
CA ILE A 92 -30.56 -14.93 17.06
C ILE A 92 -29.20 -15.06 17.78
N GLY A 93 -29.05 -16.03 18.69
CA GLY A 93 -27.85 -16.18 19.52
C GLY A 93 -27.77 -15.16 20.67
N LYS A 94 -26.82 -15.37 21.60
CA LYS A 94 -26.59 -14.47 22.73
C LYS A 94 -25.62 -13.34 22.34
N PRO A 95 -25.88 -12.08 22.74
CA PRO A 95 -24.87 -11.03 22.62
C PRO A 95 -23.65 -11.45 23.44
N TYR A 96 -22.47 -11.29 22.87
CA TYR A 96 -21.21 -11.65 23.51
C TYR A 96 -20.19 -10.53 23.33
N ALA A 97 -19.34 -10.37 24.33
CA ALA A 97 -18.19 -9.50 24.28
C ALA A 97 -16.94 -10.33 24.58
N VAL A 98 -15.91 -10.19 23.76
CA VAL A 98 -14.65 -10.92 23.92
C VAL A 98 -13.56 -9.92 24.31
N ASN A 99 -12.88 -10.22 25.40
CA ASN A 99 -11.61 -9.59 25.70
C ASN A 99 -10.47 -10.46 25.17
N PHE A 100 -9.87 -10.06 24.04
CA PHE A 100 -8.81 -10.84 23.40
C PHE A 100 -7.52 -10.96 24.24
N THR A 101 -7.31 -10.10 25.25
CA THR A 101 -6.15 -10.26 26.15
C THR A 101 -6.28 -11.49 27.05
N ALA A 102 -7.50 -11.96 27.32
CA ALA A 102 -7.75 -13.17 28.11
C ALA A 102 -7.26 -14.44 27.40
N SER A 103 -7.09 -14.40 26.08
CA SER A 103 -6.54 -15.52 25.30
C SER A 103 -5.01 -15.60 25.34
N MET A 104 -4.32 -14.66 25.99
CA MET A 104 -2.86 -14.60 26.04
C MET A 104 -2.30 -15.22 27.31
N VAL A 105 -1.16 -15.92 27.21
CA VAL A 105 -0.49 -16.57 28.36
C VAL A 105 0.03 -15.50 29.34
N PRO A 106 -0.33 -15.55 30.64
CA PRO A 106 -0.02 -14.47 31.61
C PRO A 106 1.46 -14.08 31.69
N LEU A 107 2.37 -15.04 31.58
CA LEU A 107 3.82 -14.85 31.68
C LEU A 107 4.49 -14.23 30.43
N GLY A 108 3.72 -13.87 29.39
CA GLY A 108 4.25 -13.32 28.13
C GLY A 108 3.45 -12.15 27.53
N ILE A 109 2.47 -11.62 28.27
CA ILE A 109 1.59 -10.53 27.80
C ILE A 109 2.40 -9.26 27.50
N ASP A 110 3.29 -8.84 28.39
CA ASP A 110 4.08 -7.62 28.21
C ASP A 110 5.02 -7.69 26.99
N GLU A 111 5.70 -8.82 26.81
CA GLU A 111 6.54 -9.01 25.61
C GLU A 111 5.71 -9.01 24.33
N THR A 112 4.52 -9.62 24.37
CA THR A 112 3.60 -9.64 23.22
C THR A 112 3.07 -8.24 22.90
N HIS A 113 2.73 -7.44 23.91
CA HIS A 113 2.37 -6.03 23.72
C HIS A 113 3.50 -5.22 23.09
N LYS A 114 4.75 -5.38 23.56
CA LYS A 114 5.92 -4.71 22.98
C LYS A 114 6.12 -5.08 21.51
N ARG A 115 6.02 -6.36 21.16
CA ARG A 115 6.13 -6.82 19.76
C ARG A 115 4.99 -6.30 18.89
N ARG A 116 3.76 -6.37 19.39
CA ARG A 116 2.56 -5.85 18.70
C ARG A 116 2.68 -4.36 18.42
N GLU A 117 3.12 -3.58 19.41
CA GLU A 117 3.31 -2.14 19.28
C GLU A 117 4.42 -1.80 18.28
N LEU A 118 5.55 -2.52 18.32
CA LEU A 118 6.63 -2.34 17.34
C LEU A 118 6.15 -2.61 15.90
N GLU A 119 5.43 -3.71 15.67
CA GLU A 119 4.90 -4.02 14.33
C GLU A 119 3.80 -3.03 13.92
N TYR A 120 3.00 -2.53 14.86
CA TYR A 120 2.01 -1.49 14.60
C TYR A 120 2.66 -0.17 14.18
N LYS A 121 3.72 0.27 14.86
CA LYS A 121 4.52 1.44 14.45
C LYS A 121 5.08 1.26 13.04
N LYS A 122 5.63 0.09 12.72
CA LYS A 122 6.08 -0.23 11.36
C LYS A 122 4.94 -0.15 10.33
N PHE A 123 3.75 -0.62 10.68
CA PHE A 123 2.56 -0.50 9.84
C PHE A 123 2.23 0.99 9.58
N LEU A 124 2.14 1.80 10.64
CA LEU A 124 1.85 3.24 10.53
C LEU A 124 2.86 3.98 9.65
N MET A 125 4.16 3.70 9.83
CA MET A 125 5.25 4.27 9.02
C MET A 125 5.10 4.04 7.51
N ARG A 126 4.41 2.96 7.11
CA ARG A 126 4.20 2.61 5.71
C ARG A 126 2.83 3.07 5.19
N SER A 127 1.80 3.04 6.03
CA SER A 127 0.43 3.34 5.62
C SER A 127 0.09 4.82 5.69
N TYR A 128 0.76 5.58 6.57
CA TYR A 128 0.46 6.98 6.79
C TYR A 128 1.05 7.86 5.69
N SER A 129 0.20 8.70 5.09
CA SER A 129 0.61 9.72 4.13
C SER A 129 0.69 11.08 4.82
N PRO A 130 1.63 11.98 4.44
CA PRO A 130 1.57 13.38 4.85
C PRO A 130 0.21 14.05 4.53
N ALA A 131 -0.52 13.53 3.53
CA ALA A 131 -1.88 13.96 3.18
C ALA A 131 -2.97 13.62 4.23
N ASP A 132 -2.64 12.77 5.21
CA ASP A 132 -3.51 12.39 6.32
C ASP A 132 -3.26 13.24 7.57
N LYS A 133 -2.24 14.11 7.58
CA LYS A 133 -1.97 15.03 8.69
C LYS A 133 -3.01 16.13 8.74
N ILE A 134 -3.50 16.42 9.95
CA ILE A 134 -4.38 17.56 10.20
C ILE A 134 -3.54 18.83 10.08
N ILE A 135 -3.90 19.67 9.13
CA ILE A 135 -3.28 20.98 8.90
C ILE A 135 -4.38 22.02 9.07
N VAL A 136 -4.16 23.00 9.93
CA VAL A 136 -5.09 24.11 10.16
C VAL A 136 -4.54 25.34 9.44
N ALA A 137 -5.40 26.04 8.68
CA ALA A 137 -4.99 27.26 7.99
C ALA A 137 -4.83 28.41 9.00
N GLU A 138 -3.65 29.02 9.03
CA GLU A 138 -3.40 30.25 9.80
C GLU A 138 -3.80 31.52 9.03
N ALA A 139 -3.83 32.63 9.76
CA ALA A 139 -4.63 33.84 9.56
C ALA A 139 -4.30 34.74 8.33
N ASN A 140 -4.38 34.21 7.11
CA ASN A 140 -4.52 35.04 5.90
C ASN A 140 -5.99 35.36 5.55
N SER A 141 -6.92 34.74 6.28
CA SER A 141 -8.36 34.97 6.31
C SER A 141 -8.77 35.11 7.78
N PRO A 142 -9.84 35.86 8.13
CA PRO A 142 -10.36 35.85 9.49
C PRO A 142 -10.88 34.47 9.91
N LEU A 143 -11.06 33.54 8.97
CA LEU A 143 -11.50 32.17 9.24
C LEU A 143 -10.31 31.24 9.45
N GLN A 144 -10.23 30.63 10.62
CA GLN A 144 -9.37 29.49 10.93
C GLN A 144 -10.17 28.19 10.76
N TYR A 145 -9.65 27.24 9.99
CA TYR A 145 -10.34 26.00 9.66
C TYR A 145 -9.35 24.89 9.28
N PRO A 146 -9.74 23.61 9.36
CA PRO A 146 -8.86 22.52 8.97
C PRO A 146 -8.78 22.43 7.44
N LEU A 147 -7.59 22.62 6.90
CA LEU A 147 -7.31 22.55 5.47
C LEU A 147 -7.27 21.10 4.97
N GLN A 148 -6.79 20.19 5.82
CA GLN A 148 -6.52 18.80 5.47
C GLN A 148 -6.67 17.89 6.70
N GLY A 149 -6.86 16.59 6.45
CA GLY A 149 -6.65 15.53 7.46
C GLY A 149 -7.87 15.19 8.29
N VAL A 150 -8.99 15.90 8.15
CA VAL A 150 -10.22 15.57 8.88
C VAL A 150 -10.86 14.31 8.31
N GLU A 151 -11.04 13.32 9.17
CA GLU A 151 -11.61 12.02 8.82
C GLU A 151 -12.64 11.59 9.86
N VAL A 152 -13.73 10.99 9.38
CA VAL A 152 -14.78 10.40 10.21
C VAL A 152 -15.19 9.05 9.64
N ARG A 153 -15.49 8.10 10.53
CA ARG A 153 -16.08 6.82 10.11
C ARG A 153 -17.53 7.02 9.66
N PRO A 154 -18.04 6.22 8.72
CA PRO A 154 -19.45 6.27 8.36
C PRO A 154 -20.35 6.13 9.59
N LEU A 155 -21.41 6.95 9.66
CA LEU A 155 -22.37 7.02 10.77
C LEU A 155 -21.77 7.35 12.14
N LYS A 156 -20.60 8.02 12.16
CA LYS A 156 -19.96 8.47 13.40
C LYS A 156 -19.85 9.98 13.46
N THR A 157 -19.56 10.46 14.67
CA THR A 157 -19.46 11.87 15.03
C THR A 157 -18.04 12.20 15.45
N ILE A 158 -17.57 13.39 15.07
CA ILE A 158 -16.28 13.95 15.49
C ILE A 158 -16.45 15.43 15.87
N LEU A 159 -15.51 15.97 16.63
CA LEU A 159 -15.32 17.42 16.71
C LEU A 159 -14.57 17.89 15.47
N ILE A 160 -14.93 19.06 14.93
CA ILE A 160 -14.21 19.66 13.82
C ILE A 160 -13.01 20.42 14.39
N PRO A 161 -11.77 19.97 14.14
CA PRO A 161 -10.58 20.59 14.74
C PRO A 161 -10.27 21.94 14.09
N GLY A 162 -9.73 22.88 14.86
CA GLY A 162 -9.14 24.11 14.34
C GLY A 162 -10.12 25.15 13.78
N LEU A 163 -11.41 25.07 14.11
CA LEU A 163 -12.36 26.14 13.79
C LEU A 163 -12.13 27.36 14.67
N GLY A 164 -12.04 28.54 14.06
CA GLY A 164 -11.85 29.80 14.77
C GLY A 164 -12.14 31.02 13.91
N LEU A 165 -12.39 32.14 14.57
CA LEU A 165 -12.56 33.47 14.00
C LEU A 165 -11.49 34.40 14.58
N LEU A 166 -10.63 34.91 13.71
CA LEU A 166 -9.61 35.90 13.99
C LEU A 166 -10.05 37.23 13.38
N ASP A 167 -10.77 38.03 14.16
CA ASP A 167 -11.16 39.38 13.75
C ASP A 167 -10.56 40.42 14.69
N LEU A 168 -9.68 41.26 14.12
CA LEU A 168 -9.02 42.35 14.85
C LEU A 168 -9.93 43.57 15.03
N LYS A 169 -11.07 43.63 14.32
CA LYS A 169 -12.03 44.74 14.44
C LYS A 169 -13.06 44.41 15.52
N LYS A 170 -13.25 45.34 16.46
CA LYS A 170 -14.34 45.26 17.43
C LYS A 170 -15.69 45.42 16.73
N LYS A 171 -16.57 44.44 16.90
CA LYS A 171 -17.93 44.42 16.37
C LYS A 171 -18.94 44.34 17.50
N GLN A 172 -20.17 44.80 17.24
CA GLN A 172 -21.27 44.65 18.20
C GLN A 172 -21.71 43.19 18.32
N ASN A 173 -21.65 42.43 17.21
CA ASN A 173 -21.96 41.02 17.16
C ASN A 173 -21.07 40.35 16.11
N TYR A 174 -20.44 39.25 16.48
CA TYR A 174 -19.73 38.36 15.57
C TYR A 174 -20.69 37.25 15.15
N GLU A 175 -20.74 36.95 13.86
CA GLU A 175 -21.57 35.87 13.33
C GLU A 175 -20.76 34.99 12.39
N VAL A 176 -20.91 33.68 12.57
CA VAL A 176 -20.32 32.66 11.71
C VAL A 176 -21.36 31.62 11.34
N SER A 177 -21.28 31.12 10.11
CA SER A 177 -22.14 30.03 9.65
C SER A 177 -21.31 28.89 9.08
N LEU A 178 -21.72 27.66 9.39
CA LEU A 178 -21.18 26.45 8.79
C LEU A 178 -22.31 25.71 8.08
N SER A 179 -22.06 25.23 6.87
CA SER A 179 -22.99 24.37 6.13
C SER A 179 -22.27 23.17 5.54
N CYS A 180 -22.90 22.00 5.59
CA CYS A 180 -22.39 20.76 5.04
C CYS A 180 -23.38 20.14 4.04
N THR A 181 -22.90 19.26 3.17
CA THR A 181 -23.69 18.69 2.07
C THR A 181 -24.29 17.32 2.42
N LEU A 182 -23.57 16.50 3.20
CA LEU A 182 -23.97 15.13 3.55
C LEU A 182 -24.51 15.01 4.99
N GLY A 183 -23.71 15.41 5.97
CA GLY A 183 -23.97 15.17 7.40
C GLY A 183 -24.85 16.22 8.07
N THR A 184 -24.72 16.30 9.39
CA THR A 184 -25.36 17.32 10.24
C THR A 184 -24.35 17.92 11.20
N LEU A 185 -24.56 19.19 11.54
CA LEU A 185 -23.70 19.97 12.44
C LEU A 185 -24.41 20.18 13.78
N ASN A 186 -23.70 19.96 14.88
CA ASN A 186 -24.22 20.19 16.23
C ASN A 186 -23.08 20.74 17.11
N VAL A 187 -23.31 20.89 18.42
CA VAL A 187 -22.31 21.32 19.39
C VAL A 187 -22.25 20.36 20.58
N ALA A 188 -21.05 20.02 21.03
CA ALA A 188 -20.85 19.15 22.19
C ALA A 188 -21.21 19.83 23.53
N ALA A 189 -21.11 21.16 23.58
CA ALA A 189 -21.53 21.99 24.70
C ALA A 189 -21.99 23.37 24.22
N GLU A 190 -22.83 24.02 25.02
CA GLU A 190 -23.32 25.38 24.81
C GLU A 190 -22.51 26.34 25.69
N VAL A 191 -21.91 27.34 25.08
CA VAL A 191 -21.09 28.36 25.76
C VAL A 191 -21.95 29.58 26.10
N ASP A 192 -21.75 30.12 27.30
CA ASP A 192 -22.53 31.28 27.75
C ASP A 192 -22.35 32.48 26.80
N SER A 193 -23.42 33.25 26.61
CA SER A 193 -23.45 34.42 25.70
C SER A 193 -23.24 34.10 24.21
N VAL A 194 -23.44 32.84 23.79
CA VAL A 194 -23.43 32.46 22.36
C VAL A 194 -24.82 32.00 21.94
N THR A 195 -25.32 32.57 20.85
CA THR A 195 -26.59 32.16 20.22
C THR A 195 -26.31 31.10 19.16
N ILE A 196 -27.04 30.00 19.22
CA ILE A 196 -26.89 28.84 18.32
C ILE A 196 -28.21 28.64 17.56
N LYS A 197 -28.16 28.55 16.23
CA LYS A 197 -29.31 28.27 15.36
C LYS A 197 -28.97 27.13 14.40
N GLY A 198 -29.92 26.23 14.15
CA GLY A 198 -29.71 25.10 13.22
C GLY A 198 -28.88 23.94 13.78
N ALA A 199 -28.81 23.79 15.10
CA ALA A 199 -28.13 22.64 15.72
C ALA A 199 -28.88 21.33 15.37
N GLY A 200 -28.14 20.33 14.86
CA GLY A 200 -28.69 19.08 14.35
C GLY A 200 -29.10 19.13 12.87
N GLU A 201 -28.98 20.28 12.21
CA GLU A 201 -29.30 20.44 10.79
C GLU A 201 -28.04 20.42 9.92
N LYS A 202 -28.20 20.60 8.60
CA LYS A 202 -27.06 20.72 7.66
C LYS A 202 -26.31 22.04 7.78
N GLN A 203 -26.96 23.06 8.34
CA GLN A 203 -26.41 24.39 8.51
C GLN A 203 -26.58 24.83 9.96
N ILE A 204 -25.50 25.34 10.56
CA ILE A 204 -25.50 25.92 11.90
C ILE A 204 -24.97 27.35 11.83
N THR A 205 -25.62 28.27 12.55
CA THR A 205 -25.17 29.66 12.70
C THR A 205 -24.91 29.94 14.17
N LEU A 206 -23.74 30.51 14.45
CA LEU A 206 -23.29 30.86 15.79
C LEU A 206 -23.03 32.37 15.84
N SER A 207 -23.51 33.04 16.87
CA SER A 207 -23.24 34.47 17.06
C SER A 207 -23.07 34.89 18.51
N SER A 208 -22.22 35.88 18.75
CA SER A 208 -21.94 36.42 20.09
C SER A 208 -21.35 37.83 20.00
N SER A 209 -21.60 38.65 21.02
CA SER A 209 -20.86 39.91 21.22
C SER A 209 -19.44 39.70 21.76
N LEU A 210 -19.12 38.49 22.23
CA LEU A 210 -17.82 38.13 22.82
C LEU A 210 -17.07 37.16 21.90
N LEU A 211 -16.00 37.64 21.25
CA LEU A 211 -15.20 36.84 20.31
C LEU A 211 -14.59 35.59 20.96
N ASP A 212 -14.10 35.69 22.20
CA ASP A 212 -13.51 34.54 22.90
C ASP A 212 -14.55 33.45 23.22
N ASN A 213 -15.79 33.84 23.54
CA ASN A 213 -16.88 32.88 23.76
C ASN A 213 -17.30 32.22 22.45
N LEU A 214 -17.35 32.99 21.34
CA LEU A 214 -17.63 32.43 20.02
C LEU A 214 -16.55 31.43 19.58
N ASN A 215 -15.27 31.76 19.78
CA ASN A 215 -14.16 30.86 19.49
C ASN A 215 -14.17 29.61 20.37
N ARG A 216 -14.53 29.75 21.65
CA ARG A 216 -14.75 28.59 22.51
C ARG A 216 -15.92 27.72 22.03
N GLN A 217 -17.00 28.32 21.51
CA GLN A 217 -18.11 27.57 20.92
C GLN A 217 -17.69 26.83 19.64
N LEU A 218 -16.85 27.44 18.81
CA LEU A 218 -16.34 26.84 17.56
C LEU A 218 -15.50 25.58 17.83
N GLN A 219 -14.72 25.54 18.92
CA GLN A 219 -13.98 24.35 19.36
C GLN A 219 -14.88 23.14 19.69
N LEU A 220 -16.17 23.40 19.93
CA LEU A 220 -17.15 22.40 20.36
C LEU A 220 -18.10 21.99 19.23
N VAL A 221 -17.92 22.52 18.02
CA VAL A 221 -18.74 22.13 16.86
C VAL A 221 -18.42 20.69 16.48
N SER A 222 -19.46 19.86 16.46
CA SER A 222 -19.40 18.46 16.06
C SER A 222 -20.02 18.25 14.69
N TYR A 223 -19.39 17.38 13.90
CA TYR A 223 -19.93 16.86 12.65
C TYR A 223 -20.37 15.41 12.83
N SER A 224 -21.59 15.09 12.41
CA SER A 224 -22.11 13.72 12.35
C SER A 224 -22.37 13.32 10.91
N ASN A 225 -21.75 12.23 10.45
CA ASN A 225 -22.10 11.64 9.17
C ASN A 225 -23.45 10.89 9.28
N THR A 226 -24.35 11.10 8.33
CA THR A 226 -25.70 10.50 8.31
C THR A 226 -25.87 9.45 7.21
N VAL A 227 -24.88 9.29 6.33
CA VAL A 227 -24.95 8.38 5.17
C VAL A 227 -23.84 7.35 5.25
N PHE A 228 -24.22 6.07 5.31
CA PHE A 228 -23.25 4.99 5.19
C PHE A 228 -22.77 4.87 3.74
N ASN A 229 -21.70 5.60 3.42
CA ASN A 229 -21.02 5.49 2.14
C ASN A 229 -19.50 5.64 2.37
N PRO A 230 -18.76 4.54 2.59
CA PRO A 230 -17.33 4.62 2.81
C PRO A 230 -16.60 5.07 1.53
N ASN A 231 -15.52 5.84 1.70
CA ASN A 231 -14.73 6.43 0.60
C ASN A 231 -15.46 7.57 -0.13
N THR A 232 -16.15 8.43 0.63
CA THR A 232 -16.69 9.70 0.16
C THR A 232 -16.11 10.86 0.97
N ALA A 233 -16.51 12.09 0.67
CA ALA A 233 -16.16 13.25 1.45
C ALA A 233 -17.37 14.19 1.54
N ASP A 234 -17.53 14.84 2.68
CA ASP A 234 -18.44 15.95 2.83
C ASP A 234 -17.69 17.27 2.64
N THR A 235 -18.35 18.23 1.99
CA THR A 235 -17.83 19.57 1.79
C THR A 235 -18.50 20.50 2.81
N VAL A 236 -17.69 21.13 3.65
CA VAL A 236 -18.14 22.09 4.65
C VAL A 236 -17.75 23.50 4.21
N GLN A 237 -18.73 24.39 4.11
CA GLN A 237 -18.50 25.81 3.93
C GLN A 237 -18.54 26.50 5.28
N PHE A 238 -17.56 27.36 5.55
CA PHE A 238 -17.46 28.19 6.74
C PHE A 238 -17.44 29.65 6.32
N GLN A 239 -18.34 30.47 6.87
CA GLN A 239 -18.55 31.84 6.41
C GLN A 239 -18.64 32.83 7.57
N SER A 240 -18.12 34.04 7.34
CA SER A 240 -18.30 35.19 8.24
C SER A 240 -18.01 36.49 7.48
N ASP A 241 -18.89 37.49 7.59
CA ASP A 241 -18.69 38.85 7.07
C ASP A 241 -18.12 38.92 5.63
N GLY A 242 -18.74 38.16 4.71
CA GLY A 242 -18.34 38.11 3.29
C GLY A 242 -17.12 37.22 2.99
N HIS A 243 -16.45 36.68 4.00
CA HIS A 243 -15.39 35.68 3.85
C HIS A 243 -16.02 34.30 3.80
N THR A 244 -15.51 33.45 2.90
CA THR A 244 -15.94 32.06 2.76
C THR A 244 -14.71 31.17 2.66
N ALA A 245 -14.67 30.13 3.48
CA ALA A 245 -13.72 29.05 3.44
C ALA A 245 -14.45 27.74 3.15
N THR A 246 -13.79 26.82 2.45
CA THR A 246 -14.32 25.49 2.16
C THR A 246 -13.29 24.45 2.52
N PHE A 247 -13.69 23.44 3.28
CA PHE A 247 -12.86 22.28 3.59
C PHE A 247 -13.65 20.99 3.44
N THR A 248 -12.95 19.86 3.49
CA THR A 248 -13.56 18.54 3.30
C THR A 248 -13.35 17.66 4.53
N ILE A 249 -14.37 16.87 4.85
CA ILE A 249 -14.31 15.83 5.87
C ILE A 249 -14.38 14.49 5.13
N LYS A 250 -13.29 13.72 5.16
CA LYS A 250 -13.23 12.40 4.52
C LYS A 250 -14.07 11.40 5.32
N VAL A 251 -15.01 10.73 4.67
CA VAL A 251 -15.84 9.68 5.26
C VAL A 251 -15.29 8.34 4.82
N ARG A 252 -14.50 7.68 5.67
CA ARG A 252 -13.90 6.37 5.36
C ARG A 252 -13.61 5.57 6.62
N HIS A 253 -13.41 4.26 6.44
CA HIS A 253 -12.86 3.44 7.51
C HIS A 253 -11.33 3.57 7.52
N PRO A 254 -10.71 3.71 8.71
CA PRO A 254 -9.26 3.59 8.80
C PRO A 254 -8.85 2.18 8.39
N THR A 255 -7.66 2.05 7.80
CA THR A 255 -7.14 0.75 7.39
C THR A 255 -6.94 -0.14 8.62
N ILE A 256 -7.58 -1.31 8.63
CA ILE A 256 -7.40 -2.29 9.70
C ILE A 256 -5.98 -2.88 9.57
N PRO A 257 -5.14 -2.78 10.62
CA PRO A 257 -3.76 -3.24 10.53
C PRO A 257 -3.69 -4.77 10.47
N LYS A 258 -2.94 -5.30 9.50
CA LYS A 258 -2.53 -6.71 9.45
C LYS A 258 -1.12 -6.84 10.03
N LEU A 259 -1.05 -7.12 11.34
CA LEU A 259 0.20 -7.26 12.07
C LEU A 259 0.67 -8.72 12.05
N TYR A 260 1.98 -8.92 12.02
CA TYR A 260 2.61 -10.24 12.03
C TYR A 260 3.41 -10.39 13.32
N ASP A 261 3.03 -11.36 14.17
CA ASP A 261 3.81 -11.70 15.35
C ASP A 261 4.89 -12.72 15.00
N MET A 262 6.13 -12.32 15.23
CA MET A 262 7.33 -13.12 14.99
C MET A 262 7.66 -14.05 16.16
N GLY A 263 6.87 -14.02 17.22
CA GLY A 263 7.16 -14.71 18.46
C GLY A 263 8.31 -14.06 19.24
N PRO A 264 8.74 -14.65 20.36
CA PRO A 264 9.76 -14.09 21.24
C PRO A 264 11.11 -13.91 20.53
N THR A 265 11.73 -12.74 20.68
CA THR A 265 12.98 -12.31 20.03
C THR A 265 14.23 -13.12 20.41
N LYS A 266 14.13 -14.11 21.31
CA LYS A 266 15.26 -14.91 21.80
C LYS A 266 15.80 -15.90 20.76
N SER A 267 15.03 -16.24 19.72
CA SER A 267 15.55 -16.95 18.56
C SER A 267 16.08 -15.95 17.53
N LYS A 268 17.32 -16.14 17.05
CA LYS A 268 17.92 -15.42 15.91
C LYS A 268 16.88 -15.15 14.82
N TYR A 269 16.99 -14.00 14.15
CA TYR A 269 16.15 -13.59 13.01
C TYR A 269 15.85 -14.78 12.09
N ASN A 270 14.64 -15.32 12.17
CA ASN A 270 14.26 -16.55 11.49
C ASN A 270 13.54 -16.20 10.19
N ILE A 271 14.29 -16.14 9.09
CA ILE A 271 13.75 -15.82 7.77
C ILE A 271 12.58 -16.74 7.37
N SER A 272 12.60 -18.00 7.78
CA SER A 272 11.56 -19.00 7.49
C SER A 272 10.20 -18.68 8.14
N SER A 273 10.16 -17.80 9.14
CA SER A 273 8.89 -17.30 9.73
C SER A 273 8.37 -16.02 9.07
N LEU A 274 9.21 -15.34 8.28
CA LEU A 274 8.85 -14.10 7.56
C LEU A 274 8.50 -14.34 6.10
N VAL A 275 9.12 -15.34 5.49
CA VAL A 275 9.08 -15.56 4.06
C VAL A 275 8.65 -16.99 3.76
N THR A 276 7.73 -17.11 2.83
CA THR A 276 7.41 -18.37 2.15
C THR A 276 7.82 -18.23 0.69
N ILE A 277 8.43 -19.27 0.13
CA ILE A 277 8.75 -19.32 -1.29
C ILE A 277 7.56 -19.90 -2.03
N ALA A 278 7.08 -19.21 -3.06
CA ALA A 278 5.99 -19.67 -3.90
C ALA A 278 6.50 -19.87 -5.33
N THR A 279 6.11 -20.99 -5.93
CA THR A 279 6.44 -21.30 -7.32
C THR A 279 5.30 -22.01 -8.02
N LYS A 280 5.39 -22.07 -9.34
CA LYS A 280 4.44 -22.78 -10.20
C LYS A 280 5.21 -23.64 -11.17
N THR A 281 4.81 -24.91 -11.29
CA THR A 281 5.40 -25.84 -12.26
C THR A 281 4.38 -26.31 -13.30
N PHE A 282 4.90 -26.83 -14.42
CA PHE A 282 4.15 -27.55 -15.45
C PHE A 282 5.09 -28.46 -16.23
N LEU A 283 4.99 -29.77 -16.04
CA LEU A 283 5.79 -30.80 -16.72
C LEU A 283 7.32 -30.74 -16.50
N ARG A 284 7.83 -29.86 -15.62
CA ARG A 284 9.28 -29.58 -15.41
C ARG A 284 9.78 -30.06 -14.04
N TYR A 285 9.46 -31.29 -13.67
CA TYR A 285 9.78 -31.84 -12.35
C TYR A 285 11.27 -31.94 -12.05
N ASP A 286 12.11 -32.18 -13.06
CA ASP A 286 13.56 -32.19 -12.91
C ASP A 286 14.09 -30.80 -12.50
N LYS A 287 13.59 -29.74 -13.15
CA LYS A 287 13.95 -28.36 -12.82
C LYS A 287 13.42 -27.94 -11.45
N LEU A 288 12.18 -28.31 -11.16
CA LEU A 288 11.58 -28.08 -9.85
C LEU A 288 12.38 -28.76 -8.73
N GLN A 289 12.89 -29.97 -8.96
CA GLN A 289 13.75 -30.64 -7.99
C GLN A 289 15.07 -29.91 -7.79
N ASP A 290 15.73 -29.46 -8.88
CA ASP A 290 16.95 -28.64 -8.80
C ASP A 290 16.71 -27.33 -8.00
N LEU A 291 15.55 -26.69 -8.20
CA LEU A 291 15.13 -25.52 -7.41
C LEU A 291 14.99 -25.89 -5.93
N ILE A 292 14.23 -26.95 -5.61
CA ILE A 292 14.01 -27.38 -4.23
C ILE A 292 15.34 -27.70 -3.53
N ASP A 293 16.21 -28.47 -4.18
CA ASP A 293 17.51 -28.88 -3.62
C ASP A 293 18.41 -27.67 -3.36
N SER A 294 18.44 -26.72 -4.30
CA SER A 294 19.20 -25.49 -4.12
C SER A 294 18.61 -24.59 -3.02
N ILE A 295 17.29 -24.48 -2.90
CA ILE A 295 16.64 -23.79 -1.78
C ILE A 295 17.05 -24.44 -0.47
N ARG A 296 16.94 -25.77 -0.36
CA ARG A 296 17.24 -26.51 0.87
C ARG A 296 18.69 -26.39 1.31
N LYS A 297 19.62 -26.18 0.37
CA LYS A 297 21.04 -25.89 0.68
C LYS A 297 21.24 -24.58 1.44
N PHE A 298 20.44 -23.54 1.16
CA PHE A 298 20.62 -22.21 1.77
C PHE A 298 19.56 -21.88 2.83
N TYR A 299 18.34 -22.39 2.67
CA TYR A 299 17.16 -22.14 3.51
C TYR A 299 16.45 -23.47 3.82
N PRO A 300 17.03 -24.32 4.68
CA PRO A 300 16.55 -25.70 4.89
C PRO A 300 15.14 -25.80 5.47
N THR A 301 14.68 -24.78 6.18
CA THR A 301 13.39 -24.77 6.90
C THR A 301 12.34 -23.83 6.31
N ILE A 302 12.63 -23.16 5.20
CA ILE A 302 11.65 -22.24 4.59
C ILE A 302 10.54 -23.04 3.91
N THR A 303 9.30 -22.63 4.10
CA THR A 303 8.16 -23.25 3.42
C THR A 303 8.22 -22.97 1.93
N ILE A 304 8.00 -24.00 1.12
CA ILE A 304 7.89 -23.93 -0.34
C ILE A 304 6.47 -24.34 -0.72
N ILE A 305 5.74 -23.44 -1.37
CA ILE A 305 4.40 -23.70 -1.90
C ILE A 305 4.49 -23.83 -3.41
N ILE A 306 3.99 -24.95 -3.93
CA ILE A 306 4.08 -25.32 -5.34
C ILE A 306 2.66 -25.47 -5.91
N ALA A 307 2.32 -24.64 -6.88
CA ALA A 307 1.13 -24.84 -7.70
C ALA A 307 1.50 -25.63 -8.98
N ASP A 308 0.77 -26.71 -9.28
CA ASP A 308 1.05 -27.60 -10.39
C ASP A 308 -0.20 -27.82 -11.25
N ASP A 309 -0.14 -27.43 -12.53
CA ASP A 309 -1.23 -27.63 -13.50
C ASP A 309 -0.89 -28.65 -14.60
N SER A 310 0.00 -29.59 -14.30
CA SER A 310 0.34 -30.71 -15.18
C SER A 310 -0.84 -31.69 -15.32
N GLU A 311 -0.95 -32.35 -16.48
CA GLU A 311 -2.04 -33.31 -16.74
C GLU A 311 -1.94 -34.54 -15.84
N LYS A 312 -0.70 -34.99 -15.61
CA LYS A 312 -0.36 -36.15 -14.79
C LYS A 312 0.66 -35.71 -13.74
N PRO A 313 0.21 -35.12 -12.63
CA PRO A 313 1.12 -34.57 -11.64
C PRO A 313 2.00 -35.64 -11.00
N GLN A 314 3.29 -35.35 -10.84
CA GLN A 314 4.18 -36.15 -9.99
C GLN A 314 4.10 -35.63 -8.57
N LYS A 315 3.91 -36.53 -7.59
CA LYS A 315 3.83 -36.14 -6.19
C LYS A 315 5.19 -35.61 -5.72
N ILE A 316 5.20 -34.37 -5.24
CA ILE A 316 6.39 -33.77 -4.63
C ILE A 316 6.19 -33.76 -3.12
N GLU A 317 7.05 -34.48 -2.41
CA GLU A 317 7.02 -34.59 -0.94
C GLU A 317 8.35 -34.18 -0.33
N GLY A 318 8.29 -33.61 0.87
CA GLY A 318 9.47 -33.25 1.62
C GLY A 318 9.13 -32.35 2.80
N PRO A 319 10.10 -32.10 3.69
CA PRO A 319 9.90 -31.18 4.81
C PRO A 319 9.60 -29.78 4.28
N PHE A 320 8.62 -29.11 4.89
CA PHE A 320 8.20 -27.73 4.54
C PHE A 320 7.83 -27.56 3.05
N ILE A 321 7.26 -28.58 2.42
CA ILE A 321 6.71 -28.52 1.06
C ILE A 321 5.20 -28.66 1.13
N GLU A 322 4.50 -27.74 0.47
CA GLU A 322 3.07 -27.83 0.21
C GLU A 322 2.84 -27.86 -1.31
N HIS A 323 2.26 -28.94 -1.79
CA HIS A 323 2.03 -29.17 -3.22
C HIS A 323 0.53 -29.17 -3.54
N TYR A 324 0.11 -28.19 -4.34
CA TYR A 324 -1.29 -27.98 -4.71
C TYR A 324 -1.49 -28.27 -6.20
N ILE A 325 -2.40 -29.20 -6.48
CA ILE A 325 -2.75 -29.60 -7.84
C ILE A 325 -3.90 -28.74 -8.38
N MET A 326 -3.73 -28.26 -9.61
CA MET A 326 -4.72 -27.47 -10.34
C MET A 326 -5.27 -28.24 -11.54
N PRO A 327 -6.42 -27.80 -12.09
CA PRO A 327 -6.88 -28.30 -13.38
C PRO A 327 -5.80 -28.13 -14.47
N PHE A 328 -5.70 -29.13 -15.34
CA PHE A 328 -4.72 -29.16 -16.42
C PHE A 328 -4.70 -27.85 -17.23
N ARG A 329 -3.51 -27.26 -17.40
CA ARG A 329 -3.28 -26.01 -18.16
C ARG A 329 -4.14 -24.84 -17.68
N LYS A 330 -4.46 -24.77 -16.39
CA LYS A 330 -5.16 -23.60 -15.83
C LYS A 330 -4.38 -22.31 -16.06
N GLY A 331 -3.05 -22.38 -16.16
CA GLY A 331 -2.21 -21.30 -16.64
C GLY A 331 -1.37 -20.63 -15.56
N TRP A 332 -0.44 -19.79 -16.01
CA TRP A 332 0.60 -19.23 -15.15
C TRP A 332 0.06 -18.36 -14.03
N PHE A 333 -0.75 -17.34 -14.35
CA PHE A 333 -1.29 -16.37 -13.37
C PHE A 333 -2.29 -17.00 -12.41
N ALA A 334 -3.09 -17.96 -12.87
CA ALA A 334 -3.95 -18.74 -11.98
C ALA A 334 -3.13 -19.53 -10.94
N GLY A 335 -2.01 -20.13 -11.35
CA GLY A 335 -1.10 -20.82 -10.44
C GLY A 335 -0.41 -19.89 -9.45
N ARG A 336 -0.04 -18.68 -9.88
CA ARG A 336 0.48 -17.66 -8.96
C ARG A 336 -0.53 -17.31 -7.87
N ASN A 337 -1.78 -17.05 -8.25
CA ASN A 337 -2.85 -16.77 -7.29
C ASN A 337 -3.04 -17.92 -6.30
N LEU A 338 -3.09 -19.16 -6.79
CA LEU A 338 -3.25 -20.32 -5.91
C LEU A 338 -2.10 -20.38 -4.91
N ALA A 339 -0.84 -20.38 -5.38
CA ALA A 339 0.31 -20.50 -4.49
C ALA A 339 0.36 -19.35 -3.45
N VAL A 340 0.18 -18.09 -3.89
CA VAL A 340 0.23 -16.93 -2.99
C VAL A 340 -0.95 -16.93 -2.01
N SER A 341 -2.13 -17.42 -2.39
CA SER A 341 -3.29 -17.51 -1.48
C SER A 341 -3.09 -18.46 -0.30
N GLN A 342 -2.13 -19.39 -0.39
CA GLN A 342 -1.78 -20.31 0.69
C GLN A 342 -0.69 -19.75 1.61
N VAL A 343 -0.08 -18.61 1.27
CA VAL A 343 0.98 -18.00 2.07
C VAL A 343 0.41 -17.33 3.33
N SER A 344 0.89 -17.77 4.49
CA SER A 344 0.54 -17.19 5.80
C SER A 344 1.59 -16.20 6.34
N THR A 345 2.80 -16.21 5.79
CA THR A 345 3.91 -15.35 6.21
C THR A 345 3.75 -13.91 5.71
N LYS A 346 4.48 -12.98 6.35
CA LYS A 346 4.46 -11.55 6.03
C LYS A 346 4.84 -11.25 4.58
N TYR A 347 5.81 -11.99 4.06
CA TYR A 347 6.32 -11.86 2.72
C TYR A 347 6.23 -13.17 1.96
N VAL A 348 6.07 -13.05 0.64
CA VAL A 348 6.19 -14.15 -0.30
C VAL A 348 7.32 -13.85 -1.28
N LEU A 349 8.21 -14.82 -1.50
CA LEU A 349 9.22 -14.78 -2.55
C LEU A 349 8.69 -15.57 -3.75
N TRP A 350 8.46 -14.89 -4.87
CA TRP A 350 8.12 -15.57 -6.12
C TRP A 350 9.38 -16.02 -6.85
N VAL A 351 9.39 -17.29 -7.29
CA VAL A 351 10.45 -17.88 -8.11
C VAL A 351 9.86 -18.74 -9.23
N ASP A 352 10.50 -18.74 -10.40
CA ASP A 352 10.18 -19.70 -11.44
C ASP A 352 10.84 -21.07 -11.12
N ASP A 353 10.22 -22.17 -11.56
CA ASP A 353 10.62 -23.55 -11.26
C ASP A 353 11.94 -23.99 -11.91
N ASP A 354 12.58 -23.13 -12.70
CA ASP A 354 13.89 -23.33 -13.33
C ASP A 354 14.99 -22.41 -12.76
N PHE A 355 14.74 -21.80 -11.61
CA PHE A 355 15.76 -21.05 -10.87
C PHE A 355 16.60 -21.95 -9.96
N ILE A 356 17.83 -21.50 -9.69
CA ILE A 356 18.80 -22.20 -8.84
C ILE A 356 19.35 -21.19 -7.82
N PHE A 357 19.16 -21.49 -6.54
CA PHE A 357 19.67 -20.65 -5.47
C PHE A 357 21.19 -20.77 -5.39
N CYS A 358 21.85 -19.63 -5.20
CA CYS A 358 23.31 -19.53 -5.14
C CYS A 358 23.74 -18.69 -3.92
N PRO A 359 25.05 -18.58 -3.62
CA PRO A 359 25.52 -17.81 -2.46
C PRO A 359 25.08 -16.34 -2.43
N GLN A 360 24.72 -15.77 -3.59
CA GLN A 360 24.22 -14.40 -3.76
C GLN A 360 22.69 -14.28 -3.59
N THR A 361 21.95 -15.39 -3.48
CA THR A 361 20.50 -15.40 -3.23
C THR A 361 20.22 -15.13 -1.75
N LYS A 362 20.40 -13.87 -1.33
CA LYS A 362 20.23 -13.39 0.05
C LYS A 362 18.83 -12.81 0.28
N ILE A 363 17.89 -13.63 0.72
CA ILE A 363 16.50 -13.22 0.99
C ILE A 363 16.46 -12.14 2.08
N GLU A 364 17.35 -12.22 3.08
CA GLU A 364 17.43 -11.28 4.19
C GLU A 364 17.67 -9.84 3.72
N LYS A 365 18.44 -9.65 2.64
CA LYS A 365 18.67 -8.32 2.05
C LYS A 365 17.38 -7.73 1.48
N LEU A 366 16.58 -8.54 0.79
CA LEU A 366 15.30 -8.11 0.24
C LEU A 366 14.31 -7.79 1.37
N VAL A 367 14.28 -8.58 2.43
CA VAL A 367 13.44 -8.27 3.60
C VAL A 367 13.89 -6.98 4.28
N ASP A 368 15.20 -6.76 4.43
CA ASP A 368 15.72 -5.53 5.06
C ASP A 368 15.28 -4.27 4.29
N VAL A 369 15.26 -4.33 2.96
CA VAL A 369 14.70 -3.27 2.11
C VAL A 369 13.22 -3.04 2.42
N LEU A 370 12.39 -4.09 2.45
CA LEU A 370 10.95 -3.95 2.72
C LEU A 370 10.60 -3.59 4.18
N GLU A 371 11.53 -3.80 5.12
CA GLU A 371 11.36 -3.43 6.53
C GLU A 371 11.76 -1.97 6.80
N LYS A 372 12.65 -1.39 5.98
CA LYS A 372 13.22 -0.05 6.15
C LYS A 372 12.81 0.96 5.07
N THR A 373 11.88 0.61 4.19
CA THR A 373 11.36 1.51 3.16
C THR A 373 9.84 1.41 3.08
N SER A 374 9.22 2.29 2.29
CA SER A 374 7.79 2.22 1.95
C SER A 374 7.49 1.29 0.76
N LEU A 375 8.47 0.51 0.29
CA LEU A 375 8.26 -0.44 -0.80
C LEU A 375 7.34 -1.59 -0.37
N ASP A 376 6.50 -2.03 -1.31
CA ASP A 376 5.63 -3.19 -1.16
C ASP A 376 6.24 -4.46 -1.79
N LEU A 377 7.16 -4.29 -2.75
CA LEU A 377 7.79 -5.37 -3.50
C LEU A 377 9.21 -4.97 -3.93
N VAL A 378 10.15 -5.91 -3.84
CA VAL A 378 11.53 -5.75 -4.31
C VAL A 378 12.00 -6.96 -5.11
N GLY A 379 12.46 -6.71 -6.35
CA GLY A 379 13.04 -7.71 -7.24
C GLY A 379 14.54 -7.90 -7.02
N GLY A 380 15.06 -9.08 -7.38
CA GLY A 380 16.49 -9.32 -7.51
C GLY A 380 16.98 -9.31 -8.97
N ALA A 381 18.19 -9.82 -9.19
CA ALA A 381 18.73 -10.12 -10.51
C ALA A 381 18.67 -11.62 -10.80
N VAL A 382 18.52 -11.98 -12.06
CA VAL A 382 18.62 -13.35 -12.56
C VAL A 382 19.90 -13.47 -13.38
N ARG A 383 20.74 -14.45 -13.07
CA ARG A 383 21.96 -14.76 -13.81
C ARG A 383 21.74 -15.97 -14.71
N GLU A 384 21.86 -15.77 -16.01
CA GLU A 384 21.83 -16.85 -16.98
C GLU A 384 23.15 -17.65 -16.94
N VAL A 385 23.14 -18.90 -17.41
CA VAL A 385 24.33 -19.78 -17.44
C VAL A 385 25.49 -19.18 -18.23
N THR A 386 25.22 -18.27 -19.17
CA THR A 386 26.24 -17.52 -19.92
C THR A 386 26.99 -16.48 -19.06
N GLY A 387 26.57 -16.27 -17.81
CA GLY A 387 27.09 -15.23 -16.92
C GLY A 387 26.42 -13.87 -17.10
N TYR A 388 25.44 -13.74 -18.01
CA TYR A 388 24.69 -12.50 -18.20
C TYR A 388 23.68 -12.28 -17.06
N TYR A 389 23.68 -11.08 -16.48
CA TYR A 389 22.75 -10.68 -15.43
C TYR A 389 21.61 -9.87 -16.01
N THR A 390 20.38 -10.20 -15.63
CA THR A 390 19.18 -9.43 -15.97
C THR A 390 18.38 -9.12 -14.72
N THR A 391 18.13 -7.83 -14.48
CA THR A 391 17.20 -7.36 -13.44
C THR A 391 15.81 -7.08 -14.00
N TYR A 392 15.70 -6.97 -15.34
CA TYR A 392 14.46 -6.60 -16.05
C TYR A 392 13.73 -5.42 -15.41
N ARG A 393 14.43 -4.32 -15.17
CA ARG A 393 13.85 -3.10 -14.58
C ARG A 393 13.05 -2.34 -15.64
N GLN A 394 11.79 -2.02 -15.33
CA GLN A 394 10.90 -1.30 -16.23
C GLN A 394 10.33 -0.06 -15.55
N ILE A 395 10.21 1.02 -16.32
CA ILE A 395 9.42 2.20 -16.03
C ILE A 395 8.14 2.10 -16.85
N ILE A 396 6.99 2.23 -16.20
CA ILE A 396 5.67 2.09 -16.82
C ILE A 396 4.92 3.41 -16.66
N ASN A 397 4.54 4.02 -17.78
CA ASN A 397 3.75 5.25 -17.80
C ASN A 397 2.40 5.00 -18.45
N VAL A 398 1.33 5.49 -17.82
CA VAL A 398 -0.01 5.59 -18.41
C VAL A 398 -0.25 7.04 -18.78
N ILE A 399 -0.32 7.32 -20.08
CA ILE A 399 -0.54 8.66 -20.62
C ILE A 399 -2.05 8.86 -20.76
N PRO A 400 -2.65 9.84 -20.07
CA PRO A 400 -4.08 10.12 -20.19
C PRO A 400 -4.46 10.41 -21.64
N GLY A 401 -5.50 9.72 -22.12
CA GLY A 401 -6.04 9.93 -23.45
C GLY A 401 -7.40 10.62 -23.43
N ASP A 402 -8.22 10.32 -24.44
CA ASP A 402 -9.54 10.91 -24.63
C ASP A 402 -10.65 9.90 -24.25
N LYS A 403 -11.83 10.04 -24.87
CA LYS A 403 -12.97 9.16 -24.65
C LYS A 403 -12.69 7.70 -25.02
N GLU A 404 -11.70 7.43 -25.87
CA GLU A 404 -11.35 6.08 -26.33
C GLU A 404 -10.45 5.31 -25.37
N GLY A 405 -9.73 5.99 -24.48
CA GLY A 405 -8.81 5.34 -23.53
C GLY A 405 -7.42 5.96 -23.47
N ASP A 406 -6.62 5.44 -22.54
CA ASP A 406 -5.27 5.90 -22.25
C ASP A 406 -4.21 5.14 -23.07
N CYS A 407 -2.96 5.59 -23.01
CA CYS A 407 -1.85 4.98 -23.73
C CYS A 407 -0.75 4.51 -22.79
N LEU A 408 -0.37 3.24 -22.91
CA LEU A 408 0.68 2.63 -22.09
C LEU A 408 2.05 2.84 -22.74
N LYS A 409 3.04 3.25 -21.97
CA LYS A 409 4.44 3.33 -22.40
C LYS A 409 5.34 2.61 -21.41
N THR A 410 6.04 1.60 -21.91
CA THR A 410 7.01 0.82 -21.14
C THR A 410 8.42 1.18 -21.59
N LEU A 411 9.34 1.38 -20.64
CA LEU A 411 10.72 1.76 -20.90
C LEU A 411 11.63 0.95 -19.99
N GLN A 412 12.69 0.36 -20.54
CA GLN A 412 13.72 -0.26 -19.71
C GLN A 412 14.45 0.80 -18.89
N GLY A 413 14.54 0.60 -17.57
CA GLY A 413 15.20 1.55 -16.67
C GLY A 413 14.64 1.56 -15.25
N TYR A 414 15.05 2.55 -14.48
CA TYR A 414 14.62 2.80 -13.11
C TYR A 414 14.52 4.32 -12.85
N HIS A 415 13.82 4.71 -11.79
CA HIS A 415 13.57 6.11 -11.45
C HIS A 415 14.73 6.76 -10.69
N HIS A 416 15.20 6.11 -9.62
CA HIS A 416 16.26 6.63 -8.75
C HIS A 416 16.82 5.53 -7.83
N ILE A 417 17.98 5.79 -7.21
CA ILE A 417 18.59 4.93 -6.18
C ILE A 417 17.89 5.15 -4.84
N ILE A 418 17.83 4.11 -4.01
CA ILE A 418 17.25 4.14 -2.67
C ILE A 418 18.32 4.54 -1.65
N GLU A 419 18.07 5.60 -0.86
CA GLU A 419 18.95 6.00 0.25
C GLU A 419 19.15 4.83 1.23
N GLY A 420 20.40 4.57 1.61
CA GLY A 420 20.76 3.44 2.49
C GLY A 420 20.88 2.08 1.78
N PHE A 421 20.45 1.95 0.53
CA PHE A 421 20.52 0.72 -0.27
C PHE A 421 21.07 1.01 -1.68
N PRO A 422 22.39 1.20 -1.84
CA PRO A 422 22.99 1.71 -3.08
C PRO A 422 22.84 0.78 -4.29
N ASN A 423 22.68 -0.53 -4.06
CA ASN A 423 22.45 -1.53 -5.11
C ASN A 423 20.96 -1.68 -5.48
N CYS A 424 20.09 -0.89 -4.86
CA CYS A 424 18.65 -0.97 -5.02
C CYS A 424 18.09 0.34 -5.59
N VAL A 425 17.15 0.20 -6.53
CA VAL A 425 16.52 1.30 -7.26
C VAL A 425 15.00 1.17 -7.24
N VAL A 426 14.28 2.28 -7.40
CA VAL A 426 12.82 2.28 -7.62
C VAL A 426 12.51 2.04 -9.09
N ALA A 427 11.60 1.12 -9.37
CA ALA A 427 11.14 0.76 -10.72
C ALA A 427 9.63 0.44 -10.66
N ASP A 428 8.97 0.30 -11.80
CA ASP A 428 7.54 -0.04 -11.86
C ASP A 428 7.32 -1.54 -12.12
N GLY A 429 8.27 -2.20 -12.79
CA GLY A 429 8.25 -3.64 -13.03
C GLY A 429 9.64 -4.27 -12.87
N VAL A 430 9.66 -5.52 -12.41
CA VAL A 430 10.89 -6.30 -12.16
C VAL A 430 10.78 -7.72 -12.70
N VAL A 431 11.92 -8.38 -12.85
CA VAL A 431 12.01 -9.80 -13.24
C VAL A 431 11.21 -10.70 -12.29
N ASN A 432 10.80 -11.89 -12.75
CA ASN A 432 10.08 -12.94 -11.97
C ASN A 432 10.88 -13.55 -10.80
N PHE A 433 11.79 -12.81 -10.21
CA PHE A 433 12.45 -13.11 -8.94
C PHE A 433 12.24 -11.90 -8.03
N PHE A 434 11.20 -11.93 -7.20
CA PHE A 434 10.86 -10.81 -6.33
C PHE A 434 10.24 -11.26 -5.01
N LEU A 435 10.56 -10.51 -3.96
CA LEU A 435 9.92 -10.60 -2.65
C LEU A 435 8.85 -9.51 -2.57
N GLY A 436 7.65 -9.84 -2.11
CA GLY A 436 6.64 -8.82 -1.85
C GLY A 436 5.81 -9.10 -0.61
N ARG A 437 5.17 -8.05 -0.11
CA ARG A 437 4.21 -8.14 1.01
C ARG A 437 3.02 -8.98 0.57
N THR A 438 2.75 -10.06 1.30
CA THR A 438 1.76 -11.07 0.90
C THR A 438 0.37 -10.44 0.72
N ASP A 439 -0.03 -9.53 1.61
CA ASP A 439 -1.31 -8.81 1.53
C ASP A 439 -1.42 -7.90 0.31
N LYS A 440 -0.32 -7.28 -0.12
CA LYS A 440 -0.28 -6.40 -1.29
C LYS A 440 -0.34 -7.17 -2.60
N ILE A 441 0.40 -8.28 -2.70
CA ILE A 441 0.34 -9.15 -3.87
C ILE A 441 -1.07 -9.74 -4.03
N LEU A 442 -1.69 -10.20 -2.93
CA LEU A 442 -3.07 -10.69 -2.94
C LEU A 442 -4.09 -9.61 -3.34
N LYS A 443 -3.88 -8.36 -2.90
CA LYS A 443 -4.77 -7.24 -3.22
C LYS A 443 -4.77 -6.91 -4.72
N VAL A 444 -3.60 -6.95 -5.37
CA VAL A 444 -3.50 -6.73 -6.82
C VAL A 444 -3.98 -7.95 -7.60
N GLY A 445 -3.50 -9.14 -7.21
CA GLY A 445 -3.81 -10.40 -7.86
C GLY A 445 -3.21 -10.53 -9.26
N PHE A 446 -3.15 -11.76 -9.75
CA PHE A 446 -2.69 -12.07 -11.10
C PHE A 446 -3.89 -12.42 -11.99
N ASP A 447 -4.11 -11.75 -13.12
CA ASP A 447 -5.28 -12.02 -13.96
C ASP A 447 -5.25 -13.44 -14.58
N PRO A 448 -6.14 -14.37 -14.17
CA PRO A 448 -6.09 -15.75 -14.64
C PRO A 448 -6.44 -15.91 -16.13
N GLN A 449 -6.94 -14.88 -16.81
CA GLN A 449 -7.14 -14.90 -18.27
C GLN A 449 -5.80 -14.95 -19.03
N LEU A 450 -4.71 -14.51 -18.39
CA LEU A 450 -3.36 -14.54 -18.95
C LEU A 450 -2.64 -15.86 -18.61
N SER A 451 -2.86 -16.86 -19.46
CA SER A 451 -2.41 -18.23 -19.18
C SER A 451 -0.97 -18.55 -19.62
N VAL A 452 -0.40 -17.84 -20.59
CA VAL A 452 0.89 -18.19 -21.25
C VAL A 452 1.87 -17.02 -21.37
N VAL A 453 1.37 -15.81 -21.64
CA VAL A 453 2.19 -14.61 -21.81
C VAL A 453 1.69 -13.57 -20.83
N ALA A 454 2.48 -13.33 -19.79
CA ALA A 454 2.35 -12.19 -18.93
C ALA A 454 3.62 -11.99 -18.09
N HIS A 455 4.11 -10.77 -18.02
CA HIS A 455 5.21 -10.36 -17.17
C HIS A 455 4.97 -8.98 -16.55
N LEU A 456 4.48 -8.02 -17.34
CA LEU A 456 4.24 -6.64 -16.88
C LEU A 456 2.82 -6.40 -16.38
N GLU A 457 1.88 -7.29 -16.67
CA GLU A 457 0.45 -7.11 -16.44
C GLU A 457 0.13 -6.99 -14.95
N PHE A 458 0.77 -7.81 -14.12
CA PHE A 458 0.68 -7.68 -12.67
C PHE A 458 1.14 -6.30 -12.18
N PHE A 459 2.21 -5.77 -12.77
CA PHE A 459 2.75 -4.46 -12.40
C PHE A 459 1.90 -3.31 -12.94
N ILE A 460 1.33 -3.45 -14.15
CA ILE A 460 0.37 -2.51 -14.74
C ILE A 460 -0.89 -2.43 -13.88
N ASP A 461 -1.45 -3.58 -13.50
CA ASP A 461 -2.62 -3.65 -12.60
C ASP A 461 -2.28 -3.17 -11.18
N GLY A 462 -1.01 -3.24 -10.80
CA GLY A 462 -0.48 -2.76 -9.51
C GLY A 462 -0.16 -1.27 -9.47
N LEU A 463 -0.23 -0.53 -10.58
CA LEU A 463 0.05 0.91 -10.59
C LEU A 463 -0.88 1.66 -9.63
N GLY A 464 -0.30 2.48 -8.76
CA GLY A 464 -1.03 3.21 -7.70
C GLY A 464 -1.38 2.36 -6.46
N ALA A 465 -1.14 1.05 -6.48
CA ALA A 465 -1.37 0.14 -5.35
C ALA A 465 -0.07 -0.47 -4.78
N LEU A 466 0.95 -0.65 -5.63
CA LEU A 466 2.27 -1.17 -5.30
C LEU A 466 3.34 -0.09 -5.45
N HIS A 467 4.28 -0.08 -4.51
CA HIS A 467 5.54 0.62 -4.63
C HIS A 467 6.67 -0.40 -4.83
N VAL A 468 7.34 -0.36 -5.98
CA VAL A 468 8.22 -1.44 -6.45
C VAL A 468 9.69 -0.98 -6.49
N GLY A 469 10.60 -1.86 -6.10
CA GLY A 469 12.05 -1.67 -6.21
C GLY A 469 12.76 -2.88 -6.80
N SER A 470 14.04 -2.75 -7.12
CA SER A 470 14.90 -3.83 -7.63
C SER A 470 16.32 -3.66 -7.11
N CYS A 471 16.92 -4.75 -6.62
CA CYS A 471 18.32 -4.82 -6.20
C CYS A 471 19.12 -5.70 -7.17
N ASP A 472 20.30 -5.25 -7.61
CA ASP A 472 21.17 -6.07 -8.50
C ASP A 472 22.15 -6.99 -7.76
N ASP A 473 22.32 -6.79 -6.44
CA ASP A 473 23.26 -7.55 -5.61
C ASP A 473 22.64 -8.76 -4.88
N VAL A 474 21.35 -9.02 -5.14
CA VAL A 474 20.65 -10.26 -4.76
C VAL A 474 20.32 -11.03 -6.02
N VAL A 475 21.00 -12.15 -6.21
CA VAL A 475 21.03 -12.85 -7.50
C VAL A 475 20.50 -14.27 -7.34
N VAL A 476 19.70 -14.74 -8.30
CA VAL A 476 19.37 -16.15 -8.49
C VAL A 476 19.87 -16.64 -9.84
N ASP A 477 20.36 -17.87 -9.91
CA ASP A 477 20.78 -18.46 -11.18
C ASP A 477 19.57 -19.01 -11.94
N HIS A 478 19.64 -19.04 -13.26
CA HIS A 478 18.63 -19.65 -14.13
C HIS A 478 19.21 -20.88 -14.82
N ALA A 479 18.48 -22.00 -14.83
CA ALA A 479 18.87 -23.17 -15.60
C ALA A 479 18.90 -22.81 -17.10
N SER A 480 19.95 -23.22 -17.83
CA SER A 480 20.20 -22.73 -19.20
C SER A 480 18.98 -22.83 -20.12
N LYS A 481 18.52 -21.68 -20.63
CA LYS A 481 17.58 -21.63 -21.78
C LYS A 481 18.22 -22.09 -23.08
N ILE A 482 19.54 -22.06 -23.17
CA ILE A 482 20.32 -22.57 -24.30
C ILE A 482 20.46 -24.07 -24.13
N GLN A 483 19.50 -24.81 -24.68
CA GLN A 483 19.60 -26.25 -24.86
C GLN A 483 19.93 -26.54 -26.33
N LEU A 484 21.05 -27.23 -26.57
CA LEU A 484 21.38 -27.73 -27.90
C LEU A 484 20.27 -28.69 -28.37
N PRO A 485 19.93 -28.74 -29.68
CA PRO A 485 18.78 -29.52 -30.16
C PRO A 485 18.80 -31.00 -29.74
N TRP A 486 20.01 -31.56 -29.58
CA TRP A 486 20.26 -32.94 -29.16
C TRP A 486 20.22 -33.16 -27.64
N SER A 487 20.28 -32.11 -26.81
CA SER A 487 20.21 -32.24 -25.34
C SER A 487 18.78 -32.13 -24.78
N LYS A 488 17.78 -31.86 -25.63
CA LYS A 488 16.38 -31.72 -25.19
C LYS A 488 15.77 -33.07 -24.82
N THR A 489 15.32 -33.21 -23.58
CA THR A 489 14.58 -34.38 -23.11
C THR A 489 13.20 -34.48 -23.80
N LYS A 490 12.53 -35.63 -23.65
CA LYS A 490 11.15 -35.79 -24.18
C LYS A 490 10.18 -34.81 -23.51
N THR A 491 10.32 -34.59 -22.21
CA THR A 491 9.52 -33.64 -21.42
C THR A 491 9.79 -32.20 -21.83
N ASP A 492 11.04 -31.81 -22.11
CA ASP A 492 11.36 -30.46 -22.64
C ASP A 492 10.65 -30.19 -23.98
N LYS A 493 10.62 -31.20 -24.86
CA LYS A 493 9.94 -31.11 -26.16
C LYS A 493 8.43 -31.00 -26.01
N GLU A 494 7.85 -31.68 -25.02
CA GLU A 494 6.42 -31.59 -24.70
C GLU A 494 6.06 -30.23 -24.11
N TYR A 495 6.78 -29.78 -23.09
CA TYR A 495 6.64 -28.46 -22.48
C TYR A 495 6.72 -27.33 -23.52
N SER A 496 7.70 -27.40 -24.44
CA SER A 496 7.90 -26.38 -25.48
C SER A 496 6.67 -26.17 -26.37
N LYS A 497 5.86 -27.22 -26.62
CA LYS A 497 4.62 -27.12 -27.42
C LYS A 497 3.58 -26.23 -26.74
N PHE A 498 3.56 -26.21 -25.41
CA PHE A 498 2.62 -25.41 -24.62
C PHE A 498 3.15 -24.00 -24.34
N ARG A 499 4.48 -23.84 -24.15
CA ARG A 499 5.10 -22.54 -23.86
C ARG A 499 5.09 -21.60 -25.07
N TYR A 500 5.30 -22.15 -26.27
CA TYR A 500 5.41 -21.40 -27.53
C TYR A 500 4.35 -21.90 -28.54
N PRO A 501 3.07 -21.59 -28.33
CA PRO A 501 2.03 -21.97 -29.27
C PRO A 501 2.27 -21.30 -30.63
N LYS A 502 1.94 -21.99 -31.72
CA LYS A 502 2.17 -21.51 -33.09
C LYS A 502 1.30 -20.29 -33.48
N SER A 503 0.33 -19.90 -32.66
CA SER A 503 -0.64 -18.84 -32.98
C SER A 503 -0.39 -17.57 -32.17
N SER A 504 -0.65 -16.41 -32.80
CA SER A 504 -0.64 -15.09 -32.16
C SER A 504 -1.80 -14.86 -31.18
N HIS A 505 -2.65 -15.86 -30.95
CA HIS A 505 -3.89 -15.72 -30.17
C HIS A 505 -3.63 -15.25 -28.74
N ALA A 506 -2.53 -15.67 -28.11
CA ALA A 506 -2.18 -15.23 -26.77
C ALA A 506 -1.94 -13.71 -26.69
N VAL A 507 -1.19 -13.16 -27.65
CA VAL A 507 -0.91 -11.72 -27.75
C VAL A 507 -2.18 -10.94 -28.11
N THR A 508 -3.01 -11.45 -29.02
CA THR A 508 -4.29 -10.83 -29.34
C THR A 508 -5.23 -10.79 -28.13
N SER A 509 -5.30 -11.88 -27.35
CA SER A 509 -6.11 -11.93 -26.11
C SER A 509 -5.58 -10.96 -25.05
N GLN A 510 -4.26 -10.87 -24.88
CA GLN A 510 -3.61 -9.90 -24.00
C GLN A 510 -3.97 -8.45 -24.39
N HIS A 511 -3.88 -8.10 -25.68
CA HIS A 511 -4.25 -6.75 -26.14
C HIS A 511 -5.74 -6.44 -25.94
N LYS A 512 -6.64 -7.42 -26.18
CA LYS A 512 -8.07 -7.27 -25.89
C LYS A 512 -8.31 -7.01 -24.40
N LEU A 513 -7.55 -7.69 -23.54
CA LEU A 513 -7.63 -7.47 -22.10
C LEU A 513 -7.20 -6.05 -21.75
N PHE A 514 -6.05 -5.57 -22.23
CA PHE A 514 -5.62 -4.18 -22.03
C PHE A 514 -6.64 -3.15 -22.52
N TYR A 515 -7.24 -3.41 -23.69
CA TYR A 515 -8.25 -2.52 -24.26
C TYR A 515 -9.47 -2.38 -23.36
N PHE A 516 -10.05 -3.50 -22.92
CA PHE A 516 -11.27 -3.48 -22.11
C PHE A 516 -11.00 -3.24 -20.62
N LYS A 517 -10.14 -4.06 -20.01
CA LYS A 517 -9.90 -4.07 -18.56
C LYS A 517 -9.22 -2.79 -18.08
N ASN A 518 -8.18 -2.36 -18.78
CA ASN A 518 -7.36 -1.21 -18.38
C ASN A 518 -7.75 0.07 -19.13
N ARG A 519 -8.78 0.02 -20.00
CA ARG A 519 -9.22 1.14 -20.84
C ARG A 519 -8.06 1.76 -21.64
N LEU A 520 -7.18 0.92 -22.19
CA LEU A 520 -6.01 1.35 -22.97
C LEU A 520 -6.31 1.30 -24.48
N LYS A 521 -6.02 2.37 -25.21
CA LYS A 521 -6.17 2.40 -26.67
C LYS A 521 -4.87 2.20 -27.43
N CYS A 522 -3.72 2.42 -26.78
CA CYS A 522 -2.43 2.20 -27.41
C CYS A 522 -1.35 1.75 -26.42
N MET A 523 -0.30 1.13 -26.95
CA MET A 523 0.87 0.70 -26.18
C MET A 523 2.15 0.94 -26.99
N THR A 524 3.19 1.42 -26.32
CA THR A 524 4.55 1.53 -26.86
C THR A 524 5.54 0.91 -25.87
N GLY A 525 6.59 0.30 -26.39
CA GLY A 525 7.65 -0.33 -25.61
C GLY A 525 8.97 -0.29 -26.38
N ASN A 526 10.08 -0.40 -25.65
CA ASN A 526 11.43 -0.49 -26.20
C ASN A 526 12.06 -1.85 -25.86
#